data_AF-A0A259CVL4-F1
#
_entry.id   AF-A0A259CVL4-F1
#
_cell.length_a   1.000
_cell.length_b   1.000
_cell.length_c   1.000
_cell.angle_alpha   90.00
_cell.angle_beta   90.00
_cell.angle_gamma   90.00
#
_symmetry.space_group_name_H-M   'P 1'
#
loop_
_entity.id
_entity.type
_entity.pdbx_description
1 polymer ?
#
loop_
_entity_poly.entity_id
_entity_poly.type
_entity_poly.pdbx_seq_one_letter_code
_entity_poly.pdbx_strand_id
1 'polypeptide(L)'
;MNHPKPSGEIKAVAVATADDLRETIRRKSKLKGRQADDASLAEVRALIGAAPHRRDLLIENLHKLNDEYRALHDRHLVALAKEMNLPMAEVYEVATFYHHFEVVRGNDPVADITVRVCDGVACELAGAQGLLEKLPAILGNPNVKVIAAPCVGRCEQAPVAVVHQYPVLFATTDKVAAAVKNNLTTHPMAVDSAVFDPAALAEKGVSPQGNNQPVSPDYVGYESYCAQGGYALAKEIAEAKRDAESIIKAMENSGLRGLGGAGFPAGRKWRIVKDQVAPKLMAVNIDEGEPGTFKDRTYLERDPHRFLEGLLIAANVVGIDACYIYLRDEYHGCRELLELELAKLQANPPFKLPLIELRRGAGAYICGEESAMIESIEGKRGEPRMRPPYIAQVG
;
A
#
# COMPACT_ATOMS: atom_id res chain seq x y z
N MET A 1 -62.95 -59.03 -22.94
CA MET A 1 -62.86 -59.80 -21.68
C MET A 1 -61.95 -59.04 -20.73
N ASN A 2 -62.50 -58.63 -19.58
CA ASN A 2 -61.85 -58.20 -18.33
C ASN A 2 -60.54 -57.38 -18.39
N HIS A 3 -60.65 -56.05 -18.32
CA HIS A 3 -59.61 -55.23 -17.69
C HIS A 3 -59.77 -55.32 -16.16
N PRO A 4 -58.71 -55.64 -15.38
CA PRO A 4 -58.76 -55.61 -13.93
C PRO A 4 -58.71 -54.16 -13.43
N LYS A 5 -59.51 -53.86 -12.39
CA LYS A 5 -59.49 -52.59 -11.65
C LYS A 5 -58.13 -52.41 -10.94
N PRO A 6 -57.62 -51.18 -10.80
CA PRO A 6 -56.43 -50.92 -10.00
C PRO A 6 -56.76 -51.07 -8.52
N SER A 7 -56.15 -52.06 -7.88
CA SER A 7 -56.16 -52.24 -6.42
C SER A 7 -54.94 -51.55 -5.81
N GLY A 8 -55.17 -50.71 -4.81
CA GLY A 8 -54.15 -50.30 -3.86
C GLY A 8 -54.03 -48.79 -3.71
N GLU A 9 -54.63 -48.24 -2.65
CA GLU A 9 -54.29 -46.92 -2.12
C GLU A 9 -52.78 -46.86 -1.86
N ILE A 10 -52.09 -45.97 -2.56
CA ILE A 10 -50.71 -45.60 -2.22
C ILE A 10 -50.80 -44.74 -0.96
N LYS A 11 -50.53 -45.34 0.21
CA LYS A 11 -50.27 -44.56 1.43
C LYS A 11 -48.98 -43.78 1.23
N ALA A 12 -49.11 -42.47 0.98
CA ALA A 12 -47.99 -41.56 1.01
C ALA A 12 -47.38 -41.57 2.42
N VAL A 13 -46.18 -42.14 2.54
CA VAL A 13 -45.35 -41.99 3.75
C VAL A 13 -44.81 -40.57 3.69
N ALA A 14 -45.29 -39.69 4.58
CA ALA A 14 -44.81 -38.33 4.67
C ALA A 14 -43.32 -38.33 5.09
N VAL A 15 -42.44 -38.11 4.11
CA VAL A 15 -41.01 -37.90 4.36
C VAL A 15 -40.84 -36.46 4.84
N ALA A 16 -40.88 -36.30 6.17
CA ALA A 16 -40.64 -35.05 6.91
C ALA A 16 -41.62 -33.89 6.59
N THR A 17 -42.13 -33.24 7.63
CA THR A 17 -42.96 -32.04 7.46
C THR A 17 -42.11 -30.85 7.01
N ALA A 18 -42.74 -29.81 6.45
CA ALA A 18 -42.04 -28.58 6.08
C ALA A 18 -41.34 -27.93 7.29
N ASP A 19 -41.88 -28.13 8.49
CA ASP A 19 -41.27 -27.65 9.72
C ASP A 19 -40.08 -28.53 10.15
N ASP A 20 -40.12 -29.86 9.96
CA ASP A 20 -38.96 -30.73 10.14
C ASP A 20 -37.81 -30.37 9.18
N LEU A 21 -38.14 -30.01 7.94
CA LEU A 21 -37.18 -29.52 6.95
C LEU A 21 -36.61 -28.15 7.35
N ARG A 22 -37.43 -27.22 7.86
CA ARG A 22 -36.97 -25.93 8.39
C ARG A 22 -36.09 -26.08 9.62
N GLU A 23 -36.43 -26.99 10.54
CA GLU A 23 -35.61 -27.32 11.70
C GLU A 23 -34.29 -27.98 11.30
N THR A 24 -34.32 -28.87 10.30
CA THR A 24 -33.11 -29.50 9.76
C THR A 24 -32.21 -28.50 9.05
N ILE A 25 -32.78 -27.53 8.33
CA ILE A 25 -32.05 -26.41 7.73
C ILE A 25 -31.46 -25.51 8.83
N ARG A 26 -32.20 -25.18 9.89
CA ARG A 26 -31.66 -24.44 11.06
C ARG A 26 -30.56 -25.21 11.80
N ARG A 27 -30.69 -26.53 11.95
CA ARG A 27 -29.65 -27.39 12.56
C ARG A 27 -28.39 -27.49 11.68
N LYS A 28 -28.56 -27.55 10.35
CA LYS A 28 -27.46 -27.50 9.36
C LYS A 28 -26.92 -26.09 9.12
N SER A 29 -27.64 -25.03 9.50
CA SER A 29 -27.19 -23.63 9.41
C SER A 29 -26.24 -23.23 10.55
N LYS A 30 -25.76 -24.18 11.35
CA LYS A 30 -24.44 -24.02 11.98
C LYS A 30 -23.41 -24.01 10.85
N LEU A 31 -23.19 -22.81 10.30
CA LEU A 31 -22.20 -22.48 9.29
C LEU A 31 -20.93 -23.33 9.51
N LYS A 32 -20.59 -24.19 8.54
CA LYS A 32 -19.34 -24.94 8.56
C LYS A 32 -18.18 -23.95 8.40
N GLY A 33 -17.35 -23.80 9.42
CA GLY A 33 -16.21 -22.88 9.46
C GLY A 33 -15.96 -22.35 10.88
N ARG A 34 -14.75 -21.85 11.16
CA ARG A 34 -14.49 -21.10 12.40
C ARG A 34 -15.44 -19.88 12.43
N GLN A 35 -16.19 -19.73 13.51
CA GLN A 35 -17.06 -18.58 13.70
C GLN A 35 -16.26 -17.44 14.33
N ALA A 36 -16.51 -16.20 13.90
CA ALA A 36 -15.98 -15.03 14.59
C ALA A 36 -16.63 -14.93 15.97
N ASP A 37 -15.82 -14.91 17.03
CA ASP A 37 -16.27 -14.62 18.38
C ASP A 37 -16.54 -13.11 18.56
N ASP A 38 -17.38 -12.78 19.53
CA ASP A 38 -17.84 -11.40 19.76
C ASP A 38 -16.69 -10.47 20.19
N ALA A 39 -15.66 -10.99 20.87
CA ALA A 39 -14.51 -10.21 21.30
C ALA A 39 -13.65 -9.79 20.10
N SER A 40 -13.29 -10.73 19.21
CA SER A 40 -12.56 -10.43 17.98
C SER A 40 -13.33 -9.50 17.05
N LEU A 41 -14.67 -9.57 17.00
CA LEU A 41 -15.47 -8.61 16.23
C LEU A 41 -15.41 -7.20 16.81
N ALA A 42 -15.49 -7.07 18.14
CA ALA A 42 -15.37 -5.78 18.81
C ALA A 42 -13.98 -5.15 18.59
N GLU A 43 -12.93 -5.95 18.70
CA GLU A 43 -11.54 -5.55 18.42
C GLU A 43 -11.35 -5.07 16.97
N VAL A 44 -11.83 -5.84 15.99
CA VAL A 44 -11.76 -5.45 14.58
C VAL A 44 -12.51 -4.14 14.33
N ARG A 45 -13.76 -4.01 14.82
CA ARG A 45 -14.57 -2.78 14.69
C ARG A 45 -13.93 -1.57 15.33
N ALA A 46 -13.23 -1.74 16.44
CA ALA A 46 -12.51 -0.65 17.09
C ALA A 46 -11.43 -0.05 16.19
N LEU A 47 -10.80 -0.87 15.34
CA LEU A 47 -9.73 -0.43 14.42
C LEU A 47 -10.25 0.04 13.06
N ILE A 48 -11.20 -0.69 12.46
CA ILE A 48 -11.66 -0.42 11.09
C ILE A 48 -12.87 0.51 11.03
N GLY A 49 -13.49 0.80 12.17
CA GLY A 49 -14.68 1.64 12.28
C GLY A 49 -15.99 0.89 12.05
N ALA A 50 -17.08 1.64 11.86
CA ALA A 50 -18.41 1.09 11.62
C ALA A 50 -18.64 0.80 10.12
N ALA A 51 -19.47 -0.21 9.85
CA ALA A 51 -19.94 -0.55 8.50
C ALA A 51 -20.80 0.57 7.88
N PRO A 52 -20.93 0.62 6.53
CA PRO A 52 -20.41 -0.32 5.53
C PRO A 52 -18.92 -0.16 5.24
N HIS A 53 -18.23 -1.28 5.02
CA HIS A 53 -16.82 -1.31 4.64
C HIS A 53 -16.65 -1.45 3.13
N ARG A 54 -15.69 -0.72 2.58
CA ARG A 54 -15.25 -0.80 1.19
C ARG A 54 -14.40 -2.05 0.98
N ARG A 55 -14.74 -2.86 -0.03
CA ARG A 55 -14.01 -4.10 -0.37
C ARG A 55 -12.54 -3.80 -0.71
N ASP A 56 -12.30 -2.70 -1.39
CA ASP A 56 -10.97 -2.24 -1.81
C ASP A 56 -10.09 -1.76 -0.66
N LEU A 57 -10.61 -1.63 0.56
CA LEU A 57 -9.84 -1.32 1.76
C LEU A 57 -9.42 -2.58 2.55
N LEU A 58 -9.52 -3.78 1.97
CA LEU A 58 -9.14 -5.01 2.66
C LEU A 58 -7.69 -4.97 3.14
N ILE A 59 -6.74 -4.60 2.27
CA ILE A 59 -5.32 -4.53 2.61
C ILE A 59 -5.05 -3.45 3.67
N GLU A 60 -5.72 -2.29 3.57
CA GLU A 60 -5.63 -1.24 4.60
C GLU A 60 -6.10 -1.73 5.97
N ASN A 61 -7.19 -2.49 6.00
CA ASN A 61 -7.71 -3.06 7.24
C ASN A 61 -6.80 -4.17 7.79
N LEU A 62 -6.15 -4.96 6.92
CA LEU A 62 -5.12 -5.91 7.33
C LEU A 62 -3.91 -5.17 7.93
N HIS A 63 -3.47 -4.05 7.35
CA HIS A 63 -2.42 -3.23 7.95
C HIS A 63 -2.78 -2.74 9.35
N LYS A 64 -4.00 -2.24 9.57
CA LYS A 64 -4.44 -1.81 10.90
C LYS A 64 -4.35 -2.92 11.94
N LEU A 65 -4.77 -4.14 11.57
CA LEU A 65 -4.67 -5.30 12.47
C LEU A 65 -3.21 -5.70 12.72
N ASN A 66 -2.40 -5.73 11.66
CA ASN A 66 -1.00 -6.11 11.74
C ASN A 66 -0.18 -5.09 12.56
N ASP A 67 -0.45 -3.79 12.43
CA ASP A 67 0.24 -2.75 13.17
C ASP A 67 -0.10 -2.79 14.67
N GLU A 68 -1.39 -3.00 15.00
CA GLU A 68 -1.88 -3.09 16.37
C GLU A 68 -1.39 -4.37 17.07
N TYR A 69 -1.58 -5.53 16.44
CA TYR A 69 -1.33 -6.84 17.07
C TYR A 69 0.03 -7.43 16.70
N ARG A 70 0.85 -6.72 15.92
CA ARG A 70 2.17 -7.14 15.41
C ARG A 70 2.15 -8.37 14.50
N ALA A 71 0.98 -8.89 14.21
CA ALA A 71 0.72 -10.02 13.34
C ALA A 71 -0.77 -10.06 12.96
N LEU A 72 -1.11 -10.91 12.01
CA LEU A 72 -2.48 -11.22 11.64
C LEU A 72 -2.91 -12.54 12.30
N HIS A 73 -3.67 -12.47 13.38
CA HIS A 73 -4.21 -13.67 14.02
C HIS A 73 -5.40 -14.22 13.24
N ASP A 74 -5.48 -15.55 13.14
CA ASP A 74 -6.61 -16.26 12.51
C ASP A 74 -7.98 -15.75 13.00
N ARG A 75 -8.13 -15.46 14.31
CA ARG A 75 -9.37 -14.96 14.91
C ARG A 75 -9.79 -13.59 14.36
N HIS A 76 -8.81 -12.70 14.14
CA HIS A 76 -9.04 -11.39 13.57
C HIS A 76 -9.37 -11.46 12.08
N LEU A 77 -8.73 -12.37 11.34
CA LEU A 77 -9.06 -12.56 9.93
C LEU A 77 -10.50 -13.07 9.73
N VAL A 78 -10.94 -14.01 10.57
CA VAL A 78 -12.32 -14.51 10.55
C VAL A 78 -13.32 -13.39 10.91
N ALA A 79 -13.00 -12.56 11.90
CA ALA A 79 -13.82 -11.40 12.26
C ALA A 79 -13.85 -10.34 11.15
N LEU A 80 -12.70 -10.03 10.53
CA LEU A 80 -12.59 -9.09 9.41
C LEU A 80 -13.40 -9.56 8.19
N ALA A 81 -13.30 -10.84 7.83
CA ALA A 81 -14.07 -11.44 6.75
C ALA A 81 -15.59 -11.26 6.99
N LYS A 82 -16.04 -11.46 8.24
CA LYS A 82 -17.45 -11.24 8.63
C LYS A 82 -17.85 -9.77 8.55
N GLU A 83 -17.04 -8.85 9.08
CA GLU A 83 -17.36 -7.41 9.05
C GLU A 83 -17.40 -6.85 7.63
N MET A 84 -16.43 -7.23 6.79
CA MET A 84 -16.36 -6.78 5.39
C MET A 84 -17.30 -7.54 4.45
N ASN A 85 -18.02 -8.55 4.95
CA ASN A 85 -18.87 -9.44 4.15
C ASN A 85 -18.10 -10.08 2.97
N LEU A 86 -16.89 -10.58 3.24
CA LEU A 86 -16.02 -11.25 2.27
C LEU A 86 -15.85 -12.74 2.64
N PRO A 87 -15.64 -13.64 1.66
CA PRO A 87 -15.25 -15.01 1.95
C PRO A 87 -13.94 -15.07 2.75
N MET A 88 -13.89 -15.88 3.81
CA MET A 88 -12.67 -16.03 4.61
C MET A 88 -11.48 -16.56 3.79
N ALA A 89 -11.74 -17.38 2.75
CA ALA A 89 -10.70 -17.83 1.83
C ALA A 89 -10.03 -16.65 1.11
N GLU A 90 -10.82 -15.69 0.63
CA GLU A 90 -10.30 -14.50 -0.06
C GLU A 90 -9.46 -13.63 0.87
N VAL A 91 -9.93 -13.39 2.11
CA VAL A 91 -9.17 -12.65 3.12
C VAL A 91 -7.85 -13.35 3.44
N TYR A 92 -7.88 -14.68 3.60
CA TYR A 92 -6.69 -15.47 3.90
C TYR A 92 -5.69 -15.50 2.74
N GLU A 93 -6.17 -15.64 1.51
CA GLU A 93 -5.36 -15.62 0.29
C GLU A 93 -4.66 -14.27 0.09
N VAL A 94 -5.36 -13.17 0.37
CA VAL A 94 -4.75 -11.83 0.37
C VAL A 94 -3.73 -11.71 1.49
N ALA A 95 -4.09 -12.04 2.73
CA ALA A 95 -3.20 -11.93 3.89
C ALA A 95 -1.91 -12.76 3.76
N THR A 96 -1.95 -13.91 3.07
CA THR A 96 -0.79 -14.80 2.91
C THR A 96 0.04 -14.51 1.65
N PHE A 97 -0.46 -13.70 0.73
CA PHE A 97 0.28 -13.32 -0.49
C PHE A 97 1.38 -12.29 -0.25
N TYR A 98 1.17 -11.38 0.70
CA TYR A 98 2.04 -10.23 0.93
C TYR A 98 3.07 -10.50 2.03
N HIS A 99 4.35 -10.22 1.78
CA HIS A 99 5.45 -10.59 2.69
C HIS A 99 5.45 -9.84 4.02
N HIS A 100 4.82 -8.65 4.09
CA HIS A 100 4.76 -7.88 5.33
C HIS A 100 3.77 -8.44 6.35
N PHE A 101 2.83 -9.26 5.89
CA PHE A 101 1.84 -9.88 6.74
C PHE A 101 2.33 -11.23 7.28
N GLU A 102 2.42 -11.33 8.60
CA GLU A 102 2.69 -12.60 9.29
C GLU A 102 1.37 -13.15 9.82
N VAL A 103 0.87 -14.23 9.20
CA VAL A 103 -0.36 -14.89 9.65
C VAL A 103 -0.04 -15.92 10.72
N VAL A 104 -0.60 -15.72 11.92
CA VAL A 104 -0.29 -16.49 13.13
C VAL A 104 -1.49 -17.34 13.52
N ARG A 105 -1.24 -18.65 13.73
CA ARG A 105 -2.27 -19.63 14.02
C ARG A 105 -2.34 -19.91 15.52
N GLY A 106 -3.53 -19.78 16.11
CA GLY A 106 -3.72 -20.05 17.53
C GLY A 106 -2.89 -19.12 18.42
N ASN A 107 -2.10 -19.71 19.32
CA ASN A 107 -1.27 -18.99 20.30
C ASN A 107 0.22 -19.08 19.96
N ASP A 108 0.56 -19.23 18.69
CA ASP A 108 1.96 -19.18 18.25
C ASP A 108 2.58 -17.84 18.68
N PRO A 109 3.82 -17.85 19.22
CA PRO A 109 4.43 -16.66 19.77
C PRO A 109 4.70 -15.62 18.66
N VAL A 110 4.31 -14.38 18.92
CA VAL A 110 4.61 -13.23 18.06
C VAL A 110 5.76 -12.48 18.71
N ALA A 111 6.81 -12.20 17.93
CA ALA A 111 7.90 -11.39 18.42
C ALA A 111 7.46 -9.93 18.58
N ASP A 112 7.71 -9.35 19.75
CA ASP A 112 7.44 -7.93 20.02
C ASP A 112 8.17 -7.02 19.02
N ILE A 113 9.39 -7.40 18.63
CA ILE A 113 10.24 -6.66 17.70
C ILE A 113 10.74 -7.58 16.59
N THR A 114 10.46 -7.19 15.35
CA THR A 114 11.08 -7.80 14.17
C THR A 114 12.13 -6.87 13.59
N VAL A 115 13.38 -7.34 13.54
CA VAL A 115 14.52 -6.70 12.87
C VAL A 115 14.65 -7.29 11.48
N ARG A 116 14.49 -6.46 10.45
CA ARG A 116 14.62 -6.82 9.03
C ARG A 116 15.96 -6.33 8.51
N VAL A 117 16.86 -7.22 8.12
CA VAL A 117 18.13 -6.84 7.50
C VAL A 117 17.97 -6.92 5.97
N CYS A 118 18.29 -5.83 5.28
CA CYS A 118 18.21 -5.77 3.82
C CYS A 118 19.27 -6.69 3.19
N ASP A 119 18.84 -7.65 2.37
CA ASP A 119 19.68 -8.59 1.61
C ASP A 119 19.87 -8.17 0.13
N GLY A 120 19.45 -6.96 -0.21
CA GLY A 120 19.66 -6.40 -1.54
C GLY A 120 21.15 -6.21 -1.85
N VAL A 121 21.51 -6.29 -3.13
CA VAL A 121 22.91 -6.29 -3.62
C VAL A 121 23.78 -5.18 -3.00
N ALA A 122 23.29 -3.95 -2.89
CA ALA A 122 24.04 -2.85 -2.29
C ALA A 122 24.34 -3.08 -0.79
N CYS A 123 23.39 -3.65 -0.04
CA CYS A 123 23.56 -3.99 1.37
C CYS A 123 24.46 -5.21 1.56
N GLU A 124 24.33 -6.22 0.69
CA GLU A 124 25.23 -7.37 0.66
C GLU A 124 26.69 -6.95 0.44
N LEU A 125 26.95 -6.13 -0.58
CA LEU A 125 28.28 -5.57 -0.84
C LEU A 125 28.81 -4.72 0.32
N ALA A 126 27.92 -4.14 1.12
CA ALA A 126 28.25 -3.35 2.29
C ALA A 126 28.30 -4.17 3.60
N GLY A 127 28.14 -5.50 3.54
CA GLY A 127 28.33 -6.42 4.66
C GLY A 127 27.06 -6.88 5.38
N ALA A 128 25.88 -6.80 4.75
CA ALA A 128 24.61 -7.24 5.34
C ALA A 128 24.60 -8.72 5.77
N GLN A 129 25.25 -9.61 5.01
CA GLN A 129 25.41 -11.01 5.39
C GLN A 129 26.03 -11.17 6.79
N GLY A 130 27.04 -10.36 7.12
CA GLY A 130 27.66 -10.39 8.45
C GLY A 130 26.73 -9.91 9.57
N LEU A 131 25.76 -9.05 9.26
CA LEU A 131 24.70 -8.66 10.20
C LEU A 131 23.71 -9.81 10.41
N LEU A 132 23.27 -10.46 9.33
CA LEU A 132 22.36 -11.61 9.37
C LEU A 132 22.92 -12.80 10.15
N GLU A 133 24.24 -13.03 10.08
CA GLU A 133 24.90 -14.09 10.83
C GLU A 133 25.04 -13.78 12.33
N LYS A 134 25.29 -12.51 12.69
CA LYS A 134 25.64 -12.12 14.07
C LYS A 134 24.44 -11.68 14.90
N LEU A 135 23.51 -10.94 14.31
CA LEU A 135 22.37 -10.36 15.02
C LEU A 135 21.45 -11.40 15.69
N PRO A 136 21.17 -12.58 15.11
CA PRO A 136 20.39 -13.61 15.80
C PRO A 136 21.05 -14.08 17.10
N ALA A 137 22.38 -14.18 17.18
CA ALA A 137 23.08 -14.53 18.40
C ALA A 137 23.12 -13.39 19.43
N ILE A 138 23.12 -12.13 18.97
CA ILE A 138 23.19 -10.94 19.83
C ILE A 138 21.81 -10.58 20.40
N LEU A 139 20.76 -10.68 19.58
CA LEU A 139 19.43 -10.17 19.88
C LEU A 139 18.37 -11.26 20.00
N GLY A 140 18.59 -12.42 19.38
CA GLY A 140 17.58 -13.47 19.27
C GLY A 140 17.10 -13.96 20.63
N ASN A 141 15.81 -13.75 20.88
CA ASN A 141 15.08 -14.25 22.03
C ASN A 141 13.59 -14.33 21.65
N PRO A 142 12.69 -14.90 22.49
CA PRO A 142 11.27 -15.03 22.15
C PRO A 142 10.58 -13.72 21.72
N ASN A 143 11.08 -12.55 22.16
CA ASN A 143 10.49 -11.25 21.88
C ASN A 143 11.17 -10.52 20.70
N VAL A 144 12.32 -10.97 20.23
CA VAL A 144 13.07 -10.31 19.15
C VAL A 144 13.44 -11.31 18.06
N LYS A 145 12.88 -11.09 16.87
CA LYS A 145 13.11 -11.90 15.67
C LYS A 145 13.98 -11.12 14.69
N VAL A 146 15.01 -11.76 14.14
CA VAL A 146 15.85 -11.20 13.08
C VAL A 146 15.59 -11.98 11.79
N ILE A 147 15.25 -11.29 10.71
CA ILE A 147 14.98 -11.89 9.40
C ILE A 147 15.68 -11.10 8.28
N ALA A 148 15.95 -11.79 7.17
CA ALA A 148 16.29 -11.12 5.92
C ALA A 148 15.04 -10.47 5.31
N ALA A 149 15.25 -9.38 4.59
CA ALA A 149 14.22 -8.70 3.82
C ALA A 149 14.80 -8.21 2.48
N PRO A 150 13.99 -8.19 1.40
CA PRO A 150 14.36 -7.57 0.14
C PRO A 150 14.78 -6.10 0.27
N CYS A 151 15.22 -5.50 -0.84
CA CYS A 151 15.66 -4.11 -0.89
C CYS A 151 14.63 -3.14 -0.27
N VAL A 152 15.02 -2.42 0.79
CA VAL A 152 14.19 -1.43 1.50
C VAL A 152 14.28 0.00 0.92
N GLY A 153 14.82 0.15 -0.30
CA GLY A 153 14.91 1.43 -1.01
C GLY A 153 15.86 2.46 -0.40
N ARG A 154 16.86 2.01 0.37
CA ARG A 154 17.89 2.83 1.05
C ARG A 154 19.31 2.45 0.65
N CYS A 155 19.52 2.16 -0.64
CA CYS A 155 20.79 1.66 -1.15
C CYS A 155 21.95 2.65 -0.99
N GLU A 156 21.67 3.94 -0.98
CA GLU A 156 22.65 5.00 -0.72
C GLU A 156 23.08 5.10 0.76
N GLN A 157 22.44 4.34 1.64
CA GLN A 157 22.68 4.29 3.10
C GLN A 157 23.12 2.89 3.56
N ALA A 158 23.52 2.02 2.63
CA ALA A 158 23.86 0.63 2.86
C ALA A 158 25.07 0.42 3.83
N PRO A 159 25.10 -0.69 4.60
CA PRO A 159 24.01 -1.67 4.74
C PRO A 159 22.88 -1.10 5.63
N VAL A 160 21.65 -1.60 5.47
CA VAL A 160 20.49 -1.11 6.22
C VAL A 160 19.79 -2.27 6.92
N ALA A 161 19.40 -2.04 8.17
CA ALA A 161 18.44 -2.86 8.89
C ALA A 161 17.26 -2.00 9.34
N VAL A 162 16.08 -2.58 9.51
CA VAL A 162 14.88 -1.88 9.96
C VAL A 162 14.38 -2.56 11.23
N VAL A 163 14.32 -1.81 12.33
CA VAL A 163 13.74 -2.25 13.61
C VAL A 163 12.28 -1.84 13.59
N HIS A 164 11.39 -2.79 13.30
CA HIS A 164 9.99 -2.53 12.99
C HIS A 164 9.83 -1.53 11.84
N GLN A 165 9.64 -0.23 12.09
CA GLN A 165 9.57 0.84 11.09
C GLN A 165 10.77 1.79 11.13
N TYR A 166 11.66 1.66 12.13
CA TYR A 166 12.82 2.54 12.30
C TYR A 166 14.01 2.02 11.47
N PRO A 167 14.46 2.73 10.43
CA PRO A 167 15.63 2.33 9.66
C PRO A 167 16.92 2.69 10.42
N VAL A 168 17.81 1.72 10.52
CA VAL A 168 19.18 1.87 11.03
C VAL A 168 20.10 2.03 9.83
N LEU A 169 20.53 3.27 9.58
CA LEU A 169 21.41 3.62 8.47
C LEU A 169 22.86 3.23 8.75
N PHE A 170 23.60 2.82 7.70
CA PHE A 170 24.98 2.35 7.81
C PHE A 170 25.12 1.36 8.98
N ALA A 171 24.26 0.34 8.94
CA ALA A 171 23.96 -0.54 10.05
C ALA A 171 25.20 -1.32 10.50
N THR A 172 25.38 -1.37 11.83
CA THR A 172 26.31 -2.26 12.51
C THR A 172 25.54 -3.04 13.55
N THR A 173 26.10 -4.16 14.04
CA THR A 173 25.49 -4.93 15.13
C THR A 173 25.17 -4.05 16.33
N ASP A 174 26.07 -3.14 16.67
CA ASP A 174 25.93 -2.25 17.83
C ASP A 174 24.83 -1.21 17.63
N LYS A 175 24.74 -0.61 16.44
CA LYS A 175 23.67 0.36 16.12
C LYS A 175 22.29 -0.31 16.15
N VAL A 176 22.18 -1.51 15.59
CA VAL A 176 20.93 -2.27 15.58
C VAL A 176 20.54 -2.70 17.01
N ALA A 177 21.50 -3.21 17.78
CA ALA A 177 21.27 -3.57 19.18
C ALA A 177 20.88 -2.37 20.04
N ALA A 178 21.50 -1.21 19.81
CA ALA A 178 21.12 0.03 20.47
C ALA A 178 19.70 0.48 20.10
N ALA A 179 19.31 0.39 18.82
CA ALA A 179 17.95 0.72 18.38
C ALA A 179 16.90 -0.19 19.05
N VAL A 180 17.13 -1.50 19.10
CA VAL A 180 16.26 -2.46 19.79
C VAL A 180 16.20 -2.17 21.30
N LYS A 181 17.36 -1.97 21.95
CA LYS A 181 17.43 -1.69 23.39
C LYS A 181 16.70 -0.40 23.78
N ASN A 182 16.78 0.62 22.93
CA ASN A 182 16.11 1.90 23.14
C ASN A 182 14.66 1.92 22.63
N ASN A 183 14.13 0.77 22.18
CA ASN A 183 12.80 0.61 21.62
C ASN A 183 12.49 1.59 20.47
N LEU A 184 13.49 1.89 19.64
CA LEU A 184 13.33 2.72 18.44
C LEU A 184 12.63 1.87 17.37
N THR A 185 11.30 1.95 17.35
CA THR A 185 10.44 1.09 16.51
C THR A 185 9.62 1.89 15.48
N THR A 186 9.49 3.20 15.66
CA THR A 186 8.74 4.09 14.76
C THR A 186 9.70 4.94 13.94
N HIS A 187 9.32 5.29 12.71
CA HIS A 187 10.12 6.20 11.91
C HIS A 187 10.14 7.60 12.55
N PRO A 188 11.27 8.31 12.62
CA PRO A 188 11.28 9.67 13.12
C PRO A 188 10.60 10.62 12.13
N MET A 189 9.96 11.67 12.65
CA MET A 189 9.28 12.66 11.81
C MET A 189 10.27 13.57 11.11
N ALA A 190 9.98 13.91 9.85
CA ALA A 190 10.70 14.91 9.07
C ALA A 190 10.34 16.32 9.53
N VAL A 191 11.20 17.30 9.22
CA VAL A 191 11.00 18.71 9.57
C VAL A 191 10.75 19.53 8.30
N ASP A 192 9.74 20.39 8.33
CA ASP A 192 9.45 21.37 7.26
C ASP A 192 10.44 22.54 7.34
N SER A 193 11.67 22.30 6.86
CA SER A 193 12.76 23.27 6.87
C SER A 193 13.66 23.18 5.64
N ALA A 194 13.32 22.35 4.66
CA ALA A 194 14.18 22.18 3.50
C ALA A 194 14.09 23.36 2.53
N VAL A 195 15.19 23.55 1.81
CA VAL A 195 15.21 24.25 0.53
C VAL A 195 15.65 23.21 -0.50
N PHE A 196 14.70 22.68 -1.27
CA PHE A 196 14.96 21.62 -2.24
C PHE A 196 14.64 22.06 -3.67
N ASP A 197 15.70 22.34 -4.43
CA ASP A 197 15.65 22.60 -5.86
C ASP A 197 16.32 21.45 -6.65
N PRO A 198 15.54 20.53 -7.22
CA PRO A 198 16.06 19.44 -8.03
C PRO A 198 16.81 19.91 -9.28
N ALA A 199 16.45 21.06 -9.85
CA ALA A 199 17.12 21.56 -11.05
C ALA A 199 18.57 21.95 -10.74
N ALA A 200 18.83 22.51 -9.55
CA ALA A 200 20.17 22.78 -9.06
C ALA A 200 21.02 21.51 -8.81
N LEU A 201 20.36 20.34 -8.72
CA LEU A 201 20.98 19.03 -8.52
C LEU A 201 21.15 18.23 -9.83
N ALA A 202 20.72 18.77 -10.97
CA ALA A 202 20.94 18.13 -12.26
C ALA A 202 22.44 17.81 -12.45
N GLU A 203 22.72 16.60 -12.95
CA GLU A 203 24.08 16.07 -13.17
C GLU A 203 24.95 15.91 -11.90
N LYS A 204 24.36 16.05 -10.70
CA LYS A 204 25.04 15.85 -9.41
C LYS A 204 24.52 14.61 -8.69
N GLY A 205 25.38 14.02 -7.86
CA GLY A 205 24.97 12.98 -6.92
C GLY A 205 24.14 13.58 -5.79
N VAL A 206 22.97 13.00 -5.52
CA VAL A 206 22.08 13.40 -4.42
C VAL A 206 22.26 12.55 -3.16
N SER A 207 23.11 11.52 -3.23
CA SER A 207 23.44 10.67 -2.09
C SER A 207 24.12 11.49 -0.99
N PRO A 208 23.66 11.39 0.26
CA PRO A 208 24.26 12.14 1.35
C PRO A 208 25.73 11.76 1.58
N GLN A 209 26.57 12.75 1.94
CA GLN A 209 27.99 12.55 2.21
C GLN A 209 28.24 12.27 3.70
N GLY A 210 28.90 11.15 4.01
CA GLY A 210 29.30 10.78 5.38
C GLY A 210 28.25 10.01 6.18
N ASN A 211 28.66 9.43 7.31
CA ASN A 211 27.90 8.41 8.05
C ASN A 211 26.93 8.97 9.12
N ASN A 212 26.95 10.27 9.38
CA ASN A 212 26.04 10.95 10.33
C ASN A 212 24.90 11.61 9.55
N GLN A 213 24.02 10.78 8.99
CA GLN A 213 22.83 11.25 8.28
C GLN A 213 21.60 11.18 9.19
N PRO A 214 20.72 12.20 9.16
CA PRO A 214 19.41 12.04 9.75
C PRO A 214 18.65 10.95 9.02
N VAL A 215 17.81 10.21 9.76
CA VAL A 215 16.97 9.16 9.20
C VAL A 215 15.93 9.76 8.23
N SER A 216 15.34 10.87 8.64
CA SER A 216 14.36 11.64 7.88
C SER A 216 15.02 12.91 7.38
N PRO A 217 15.09 13.14 6.06
CA PRO A 217 15.54 14.42 5.54
C PRO A 217 14.49 15.50 5.84
N ASP A 218 14.95 16.75 5.90
CA ASP A 218 14.05 17.89 5.89
C ASP A 218 13.26 17.93 4.57
N TYR A 219 12.07 18.51 4.60
CA TYR A 219 11.19 18.65 3.44
C TYR A 219 10.62 20.06 3.27
N VAL A 220 10.05 20.32 2.09
CA VAL A 220 9.27 21.53 1.77
C VAL A 220 7.79 21.21 1.97
N GLY A 221 7.20 21.71 3.05
CA GLY A 221 5.79 21.50 3.37
C GLY A 221 4.82 22.42 2.62
N TYR A 222 3.53 22.18 2.82
CA TYR A 222 2.43 22.84 2.11
C TYR A 222 2.54 24.37 2.12
N GLU A 223 2.72 24.97 3.29
CA GLU A 223 2.80 26.41 3.47
C GLU A 223 4.02 26.99 2.75
N SER A 224 5.18 26.36 2.92
CA SER A 224 6.45 26.71 2.28
C SER A 224 6.36 26.63 0.76
N TYR A 225 5.69 25.59 0.23
CA TYR A 225 5.47 25.39 -1.20
C TYR A 225 4.55 26.46 -1.79
N CYS A 226 3.42 26.76 -1.12
CA CYS A 226 2.49 27.80 -1.55
C CYS A 226 3.13 29.20 -1.52
N ALA A 227 3.94 29.52 -0.50
CA ALA A 227 4.63 30.79 -0.39
C ALA A 227 5.60 31.06 -1.55
N GLN A 228 6.12 30.01 -2.18
CA GLN A 228 6.99 30.09 -3.36
C GLN A 228 6.22 30.13 -4.69
N GLY A 229 4.88 30.22 -4.65
CA GLY A 229 4.02 30.23 -5.84
C GLY A 229 3.60 28.84 -6.32
N GLY A 230 3.81 27.80 -5.51
CA GLY A 230 3.31 26.46 -5.78
C GLY A 230 1.79 26.43 -5.99
N TYR A 231 1.32 25.47 -6.79
CA TYR A 231 -0.08 25.33 -7.23
C TYR A 231 -0.64 26.42 -8.16
N ALA A 232 0.13 27.46 -8.48
CA ALA A 232 -0.34 28.52 -9.37
C ALA A 232 -0.73 27.97 -10.76
N LEU A 233 0.10 27.09 -11.34
CA LEU A 233 -0.20 26.48 -12.63
C LEU A 233 -1.41 25.55 -12.56
N ALA A 234 -1.49 24.69 -11.53
CA ALA A 234 -2.63 23.81 -11.34
C ALA A 234 -3.94 24.62 -11.21
N LYS A 235 -3.91 25.75 -10.51
CA LYS A 235 -5.05 26.66 -10.37
C LYS A 235 -5.46 27.31 -11.70
N GLU A 236 -4.50 27.81 -12.49
CA GLU A 236 -4.79 28.38 -13.82
C GLU A 236 -5.48 27.35 -14.74
N ILE A 237 -5.05 26.09 -14.67
CA ILE A 237 -5.65 25.00 -15.45
C ILE A 237 -7.07 24.71 -14.98
N ALA A 238 -7.28 24.57 -13.66
CA ALA A 238 -8.59 24.31 -13.08
C ALA A 238 -9.61 25.42 -13.37
N GLU A 239 -9.15 26.68 -13.47
CA GLU A 239 -9.95 27.85 -13.84
C GLU A 239 -10.13 28.02 -15.36
N ALA A 240 -9.68 27.05 -16.17
CA ALA A 240 -9.71 27.08 -17.64
C ALA A 240 -9.02 28.31 -18.26
N LYS A 241 -8.05 28.91 -17.56
CA LYS A 241 -7.20 29.99 -18.10
C LYS A 241 -6.15 29.46 -19.08
N ARG A 242 -5.88 28.15 -19.05
CA ARG A 242 -5.05 27.43 -20.02
C ARG A 242 -5.86 26.34 -20.69
N ASP A 243 -5.64 26.21 -21.98
CA ASP A 243 -6.27 25.15 -22.78
C ASP A 243 -5.59 23.80 -22.54
N ALA A 244 -6.39 22.76 -22.29
CA ALA A 244 -5.90 21.40 -22.02
C ALA A 244 -5.12 20.82 -23.21
N GLU A 245 -5.53 21.11 -24.45
CA GLU A 245 -4.82 20.61 -25.65
C GLU A 245 -3.44 21.25 -25.76
N SER A 246 -3.30 22.53 -25.44
CA SER A 246 -2.00 23.21 -25.38
C SER A 246 -1.02 22.54 -24.40
N ILE A 247 -1.53 22.04 -23.26
CA ILE A 247 -0.72 21.37 -22.23
C ILE A 247 -0.32 19.96 -22.67
N ILE A 248 -1.25 19.18 -23.24
CA ILE A 248 -0.95 17.86 -23.81
C ILE A 248 0.11 17.99 -24.90
N LYS A 249 -0.04 18.98 -25.79
CA LYS A 249 0.96 19.26 -26.83
C LYS A 249 2.32 19.64 -26.26
N ALA A 250 2.37 20.43 -25.18
CA ALA A 250 3.63 20.73 -24.49
C ALA A 250 4.28 19.46 -23.91
N MET A 251 3.48 18.56 -23.32
CA MET A 251 3.94 17.27 -22.80
C MET A 251 4.42 16.31 -23.89
N GLU A 252 3.80 16.34 -25.08
CA GLU A 252 4.25 15.56 -26.24
C GLU A 252 5.55 16.14 -26.82
N ASN A 253 5.65 17.46 -26.93
CA ASN A 253 6.82 18.16 -27.47
C ASN A 253 8.05 18.10 -26.56
N SER A 254 7.86 17.97 -25.24
CA SER A 254 8.99 17.86 -24.29
C SER A 254 9.77 16.55 -24.44
N GLY A 255 9.19 15.55 -25.11
CA GLY A 255 9.77 14.22 -25.19
C GLY A 255 9.75 13.47 -23.86
N LEU A 256 8.97 13.91 -22.86
CA LEU A 256 8.89 13.24 -21.56
C LEU A 256 8.37 11.81 -21.72
N ARG A 257 9.11 10.86 -21.14
CA ARG A 257 8.79 9.43 -21.13
C ARG A 257 8.55 8.97 -19.69
N GLY A 258 7.77 7.91 -19.53
CA GLY A 258 7.54 7.29 -18.23
C GLY A 258 8.85 6.87 -17.56
N LEU A 259 9.09 7.40 -16.36
CA LEU A 259 10.33 7.20 -15.59
C LEU A 259 10.32 5.91 -14.73
N GLY A 260 9.32 5.06 -14.88
CA GLY A 260 9.22 3.74 -14.23
C GLY A 260 9.90 2.61 -15.00
N GLY A 261 10.71 2.91 -16.02
CA GLY A 261 11.48 1.93 -16.80
C GLY A 261 10.91 1.61 -18.20
N ALA A 262 9.59 1.51 -18.36
CA ALA A 262 8.97 1.19 -19.65
C ALA A 262 9.14 2.30 -20.72
N GLY A 263 9.34 3.55 -20.30
CA GLY A 263 9.63 4.66 -21.21
C GLY A 263 8.51 4.98 -22.20
N PHE A 264 7.24 4.75 -21.89
CA PHE A 264 6.14 5.15 -22.77
C PHE A 264 5.98 6.68 -22.79
N PRO A 265 5.71 7.35 -23.93
CA PRO A 265 5.56 8.80 -23.98
C PRO A 265 4.41 9.31 -23.10
N ALA A 266 4.71 10.22 -22.17
CA ALA A 266 3.77 10.64 -21.12
C ALA A 266 2.55 11.39 -21.72
N GLY A 267 2.79 12.37 -22.59
CA GLY A 267 1.72 13.12 -23.25
C GLY A 267 0.77 12.25 -24.08
N ARG A 268 1.30 11.23 -24.76
CA ARG A 268 0.49 10.24 -25.50
C ARG A 268 -0.39 9.41 -24.55
N LYS A 269 0.12 9.01 -23.38
CA LYS A 269 -0.69 8.27 -22.37
C LYS A 269 -1.84 9.14 -21.88
N TRP A 270 -1.59 10.43 -21.62
CA TRP A 270 -2.62 11.38 -21.20
C TRP A 270 -3.72 11.53 -22.26
N ARG A 271 -3.35 11.67 -23.54
CA ARG A 271 -4.30 11.75 -24.65
C ARG A 271 -5.20 10.51 -24.74
N ILE A 272 -4.61 9.31 -24.68
CA ILE A 272 -5.35 8.03 -24.72
C ILE A 272 -6.41 7.95 -23.62
N VAL A 273 -6.04 8.30 -22.39
CA VAL A 273 -6.97 8.25 -21.24
C VAL A 273 -8.01 9.37 -21.33
N LYS A 274 -7.61 10.57 -21.76
CA LYS A 274 -8.53 11.70 -21.91
C LYS A 274 -9.68 11.39 -22.87
N ASP A 275 -9.40 10.63 -23.93
CA ASP A 275 -10.37 10.22 -24.95
C ASP A 275 -11.28 9.06 -24.50
N GLN A 276 -11.07 8.49 -23.31
CA GLN A 276 -11.99 7.51 -22.72
C GLN A 276 -13.21 8.17 -22.05
N VAL A 277 -14.28 7.39 -21.93
CA VAL A 277 -15.52 7.78 -21.23
C VAL A 277 -15.26 7.79 -19.72
N ALA A 278 -15.85 8.77 -19.02
CA ALA A 278 -15.81 8.84 -17.56
C ALA A 278 -16.59 7.67 -16.89
N PRO A 279 -16.28 7.29 -15.64
CA PRO A 279 -15.25 7.88 -14.77
C PRO A 279 -13.83 7.50 -15.18
N LYS A 280 -12.89 8.43 -15.03
CA LYS A 280 -11.46 8.18 -15.30
C LYS A 280 -10.67 8.24 -14.00
N LEU A 281 -9.81 7.26 -13.78
CA LEU A 281 -9.02 7.11 -12.56
C LEU A 281 -7.54 7.23 -12.88
N MET A 282 -6.76 7.67 -11.90
CA MET A 282 -5.30 7.70 -11.97
C MET A 282 -4.73 6.84 -10.85
N ALA A 283 -3.90 5.87 -11.18
CA ALA A 283 -3.08 5.16 -10.22
C ALA A 283 -1.62 5.63 -10.35
N VAL A 284 -1.03 6.05 -9.24
CA VAL A 284 0.35 6.53 -9.16
C VAL A 284 1.18 5.47 -8.46
N ASN A 285 2.19 4.95 -9.16
CA ASN A 285 3.03 3.86 -8.69
C ASN A 285 4.25 4.40 -7.94
N ILE A 286 4.27 4.24 -6.62
CA ILE A 286 5.38 4.51 -5.71
C ILE A 286 5.72 3.21 -4.94
N ASP A 287 5.64 2.06 -5.61
CA ASP A 287 6.09 0.79 -5.02
C ASP A 287 7.63 0.71 -5.01
N GLU A 288 8.32 1.45 -5.90
CA GLU A 288 9.80 1.58 -6.04
C GLU A 288 10.57 0.32 -5.58
N GLY A 289 10.17 -0.84 -6.09
CA GLY A 289 10.63 -2.13 -5.61
C GLY A 289 11.97 -2.58 -6.21
N GLU A 290 12.41 -1.96 -7.31
CA GLU A 290 13.63 -2.34 -8.02
C GLU A 290 14.87 -2.09 -7.14
N PRO A 291 15.69 -3.13 -6.85
CA PRO A 291 16.90 -2.96 -6.05
C PRO A 291 17.82 -1.87 -6.61
N GLY A 292 18.28 -0.98 -5.75
CA GLY A 292 19.11 0.16 -6.17
C GLY A 292 18.32 1.42 -6.56
N THR A 293 16.98 1.36 -6.63
CA THR A 293 16.15 2.54 -6.85
C THR A 293 15.70 3.17 -5.52
N PHE A 294 15.80 4.50 -5.47
CA PHE A 294 15.42 5.35 -4.33
C PHE A 294 15.10 6.79 -4.78
N LYS A 295 14.88 6.98 -6.09
CA LYS A 295 14.58 8.29 -6.68
C LYS A 295 13.23 8.81 -6.17
N ASP A 296 12.21 7.97 -6.12
CA ASP A 296 10.85 8.39 -5.76
C ASP A 296 10.84 8.77 -4.29
N ARG A 297 11.45 7.95 -3.41
CA ARG A 297 11.66 8.32 -2.00
C ARG A 297 12.43 9.62 -1.86
N THR A 298 13.52 9.80 -2.60
CA THR A 298 14.37 11.00 -2.51
C THR A 298 13.58 12.27 -2.78
N TYR A 299 12.71 12.25 -3.80
CA TYR A 299 11.85 13.37 -4.15
C TYR A 299 10.71 13.56 -3.15
N LEU A 300 9.98 12.49 -2.82
CA LEU A 300 8.79 12.59 -1.97
C LEU A 300 9.12 12.98 -0.52
N GLU A 301 10.24 12.51 0.03
CA GLU A 301 10.67 12.87 1.37
C GLU A 301 11.25 14.30 1.46
N ARG A 302 11.38 15.04 0.34
CA ARG A 302 11.96 16.40 0.30
C ARG A 302 11.03 17.45 -0.29
N ASP A 303 10.21 17.09 -1.27
CA ASP A 303 9.26 18.00 -1.89
C ASP A 303 8.00 17.25 -2.36
N PRO A 304 7.15 16.85 -1.41
CA PRO A 304 5.92 16.13 -1.70
C PRO A 304 4.93 16.99 -2.51
N HIS A 305 4.91 18.31 -2.29
CA HIS A 305 3.93 19.19 -2.94
C HIS A 305 4.20 19.40 -4.42
N ARG A 306 5.46 19.39 -4.88
CA ARG A 306 5.77 19.37 -6.31
C ARG A 306 5.22 18.12 -7.00
N PHE A 307 5.32 16.97 -6.35
CA PHE A 307 4.69 15.73 -6.83
C PHE A 307 3.16 15.86 -6.86
N LEU A 308 2.54 16.33 -5.78
CA LEU A 308 1.09 16.52 -5.70
C LEU A 308 0.58 17.54 -6.72
N GLU A 309 1.31 18.62 -6.99
CA GLU A 309 0.95 19.57 -8.04
C GLU A 309 0.97 18.91 -9.42
N GLY A 310 1.99 18.10 -9.73
CA GLY A 310 2.04 17.32 -10.97
C GLY A 310 0.85 16.36 -11.12
N LEU A 311 0.45 15.69 -10.04
CA LEU A 311 -0.73 14.83 -9.97
C LEU A 311 -2.00 15.64 -10.27
N LEU A 312 -2.16 16.82 -9.67
CA LEU A 312 -3.33 17.67 -9.86
C LEU A 312 -3.40 18.28 -11.27
N ILE A 313 -2.26 18.64 -11.86
CA ILE A 313 -2.18 19.09 -13.26
C ILE A 313 -2.68 17.98 -14.19
N ALA A 314 -2.13 16.77 -14.02
CA ALA A 314 -2.52 15.61 -14.81
C ALA A 314 -4.02 15.29 -14.64
N ALA A 315 -4.53 15.35 -13.41
CA ALA A 315 -5.94 15.10 -13.11
C ALA A 315 -6.88 16.09 -13.81
N ASN A 316 -6.57 17.39 -13.76
CA ASN A 316 -7.39 18.41 -14.43
C ASN A 316 -7.33 18.30 -15.95
N VAL A 317 -6.14 18.11 -16.54
CA VAL A 317 -5.94 18.05 -17.99
C VAL A 317 -6.65 16.85 -18.61
N VAL A 318 -6.61 15.69 -17.94
CA VAL A 318 -7.18 14.43 -18.43
C VAL A 318 -8.66 14.27 -18.04
N GLY A 319 -9.10 14.97 -16.98
CA GLY A 319 -10.44 14.86 -16.41
C GLY A 319 -10.59 13.62 -15.52
N ILE A 320 -9.68 13.46 -14.55
CA ILE A 320 -9.66 12.35 -13.60
C ILE A 320 -10.55 12.64 -12.39
N ASP A 321 -11.38 11.68 -12.02
CA ASP A 321 -12.32 11.78 -10.89
C ASP A 321 -11.67 11.35 -9.56
N ALA A 322 -10.77 10.36 -9.60
CA ALA A 322 -10.04 9.90 -8.43
C ALA A 322 -8.58 9.49 -8.73
N CYS A 323 -7.70 9.80 -7.80
CA CYS A 323 -6.28 9.49 -7.82
C CYS A 323 -5.93 8.55 -6.64
N TYR A 324 -5.32 7.41 -6.94
CA TYR A 324 -4.81 6.45 -5.96
C TYR A 324 -3.29 6.49 -5.99
N ILE A 325 -2.67 6.88 -4.89
CA ILE A 325 -1.20 6.88 -4.74
C ILE A 325 -0.83 5.58 -4.03
N TYR A 326 -0.26 4.62 -4.75
CA TYR A 326 0.16 3.34 -4.18
C TYR A 326 1.61 3.42 -3.72
N LEU A 327 1.82 3.40 -2.42
CA LEU A 327 3.11 3.55 -1.76
C LEU A 327 3.51 2.23 -1.09
N ARG A 328 4.72 1.75 -1.35
CA ARG A 328 5.25 0.55 -0.69
C ARG A 328 5.29 0.67 0.83
N ASP A 329 5.23 -0.46 1.53
CA ASP A 329 5.20 -0.47 3.00
C ASP A 329 6.48 0.11 3.61
N GLU A 330 7.63 -0.20 3.01
CA GLU A 330 8.97 0.12 3.54
C GLU A 330 9.25 1.62 3.64
N TYR A 331 8.43 2.45 2.99
CA TYR A 331 8.55 3.91 3.00
C TYR A 331 7.71 4.55 4.10
N HIS A 332 7.87 4.07 5.34
CA HIS A 332 7.11 4.53 6.52
C HIS A 332 7.17 6.05 6.72
N GLY A 333 8.36 6.65 6.71
CA GLY A 333 8.51 8.10 6.89
C GLY A 333 7.87 8.91 5.76
N CYS A 334 8.01 8.46 4.51
CA CYS A 334 7.34 9.07 3.37
C CYS A 334 5.81 8.96 3.47
N ARG A 335 5.28 7.84 3.99
CA ARG A 335 3.83 7.63 4.16
C ARG A 335 3.27 8.62 5.17
N GLU A 336 3.86 8.71 6.36
CA GLU A 336 3.43 9.63 7.41
C GLU A 336 3.49 11.09 6.94
N LEU A 337 4.58 11.46 6.23
CA LEU A 337 4.74 12.78 5.64
C LEU A 337 3.65 13.06 4.59
N LEU A 338 3.37 12.12 3.68
CA LEU A 338 2.32 12.30 2.68
C LEU A 338 0.92 12.37 3.30
N GLU A 339 0.63 11.58 4.33
CA GLU A 339 -0.65 11.64 5.07
C GLU A 339 -0.85 13.03 5.69
N LEU A 340 0.19 13.56 6.35
CA LEU A 340 0.17 14.89 6.96
C LEU A 340 -0.05 16.00 5.91
N GLU A 341 0.74 15.99 4.84
CA GLU A 341 0.72 17.04 3.82
C GLU A 341 -0.51 16.95 2.90
N LEU A 342 -1.05 15.75 2.64
CA LEU A 342 -2.34 15.57 1.98
C LEU A 342 -3.48 16.14 2.83
N ALA A 343 -3.46 15.95 4.14
CA ALA A 343 -4.48 16.53 5.03
C ALA A 343 -4.46 18.06 4.98
N LYS A 344 -3.29 18.70 4.97
CA LYS A 344 -3.15 20.16 4.79
C LYS A 344 -3.69 20.62 3.44
N LEU A 345 -3.35 19.91 2.35
CA LEU A 345 -3.83 20.19 1.00
C LEU A 345 -5.36 20.05 0.91
N GLN A 346 -5.94 19.03 1.55
CA GLN A 346 -7.39 18.81 1.58
C GLN A 346 -8.12 19.87 2.41
N ALA A 347 -7.50 20.36 3.50
CA ALA A 347 -8.05 21.42 4.32
C ALA A 347 -8.00 22.79 3.61
N ASN A 348 -6.97 23.04 2.80
CA ASN A 348 -6.74 24.30 2.10
C ASN A 348 -6.51 24.07 0.59
N PRO A 349 -7.51 23.55 -0.15
CA PRO A 349 -7.27 23.16 -1.52
C PRO A 349 -7.20 24.40 -2.44
N PRO A 350 -6.28 24.44 -3.42
CA PRO A 350 -6.17 25.57 -4.36
C PRO A 350 -7.40 25.71 -5.29
N PHE A 351 -8.15 24.63 -5.47
CA PHE A 351 -9.40 24.50 -6.24
C PHE A 351 -10.08 23.17 -5.85
N LYS A 352 -11.24 22.83 -6.43
CA LYS A 352 -11.91 21.54 -6.16
C LYS A 352 -11.02 20.36 -6.53
N LEU A 353 -10.57 19.60 -5.53
CA LEU A 353 -9.72 18.43 -5.72
C LEU A 353 -10.52 17.23 -6.27
N PRO A 354 -9.89 16.34 -7.06
CA PRO A 354 -10.41 14.98 -7.23
C PRO A 354 -10.35 14.23 -5.89
N LEU A 355 -10.99 13.05 -5.82
CA LEU A 355 -10.71 12.14 -4.71
C LEU A 355 -9.23 11.75 -4.75
N ILE A 356 -8.52 11.87 -3.63
CA ILE A 356 -7.11 11.43 -3.53
C ILE A 356 -7.02 10.47 -2.37
N GLU A 357 -6.54 9.25 -2.64
CA GLU A 357 -6.33 8.22 -1.63
C GLU A 357 -4.89 7.73 -1.67
N LEU A 358 -4.21 7.80 -0.53
CA LEU A 358 -2.95 7.11 -0.32
C LEU A 358 -3.26 5.65 0.04
N ARG A 359 -2.66 4.71 -0.71
CA ARG A 359 -2.81 3.27 -0.54
C ARG A 359 -1.47 2.67 -0.14
N ARG A 360 -1.48 1.88 0.93
CA ARG A 360 -0.30 1.20 1.46
C ARG A 360 -0.18 -0.18 0.81
N GLY A 361 0.95 -0.42 0.16
CA GLY A 361 1.34 -1.75 -0.27
C GLY A 361 1.82 -2.61 0.92
N ALA A 362 1.94 -3.92 0.72
CA ALA A 362 2.35 -4.86 1.77
C ALA A 362 3.62 -5.68 1.39
N GLY A 363 4.51 -5.05 0.62
CA GLY A 363 5.81 -5.58 0.17
C GLY A 363 5.72 -6.81 -0.72
N ALA A 364 5.17 -6.60 -1.90
CA ALA A 364 5.23 -7.56 -2.99
C ALA A 364 5.80 -6.85 -4.22
N TYR A 365 7.06 -7.16 -4.58
CA TYR A 365 7.76 -6.54 -5.73
C TYR A 365 6.95 -6.57 -7.03
N ILE A 366 6.15 -7.62 -7.23
CA ILE A 366 5.27 -7.76 -8.40
C ILE A 366 4.21 -6.64 -8.49
N CYS A 367 3.85 -6.00 -7.38
CA CYS A 367 2.93 -4.86 -7.36
C CYS A 367 3.53 -3.59 -7.96
N GLY A 368 4.83 -3.58 -8.30
CA GLY A 368 5.41 -2.57 -9.18
C GLY A 368 4.92 -2.67 -10.64
N GLU A 369 4.34 -3.81 -11.05
CA GLU A 369 3.68 -3.97 -12.34
C GLU A 369 2.30 -3.28 -12.33
N GLU A 370 1.95 -2.57 -13.40
CA GLU A 370 0.79 -1.67 -13.45
C GLU A 370 -0.54 -2.34 -13.10
N SER A 371 -0.79 -3.55 -13.59
CA SER A 371 -2.04 -4.26 -13.33
C SER A 371 -2.08 -4.98 -11.98
N ALA A 372 -0.94 -5.53 -11.54
CA ALA A 372 -0.79 -6.09 -10.20
C ALA A 372 -0.99 -5.02 -9.11
N MET A 373 -0.48 -3.80 -9.33
CA MET A 373 -0.73 -2.65 -8.46
C MET A 373 -2.22 -2.37 -8.32
N ILE A 374 -2.97 -2.40 -9.43
CA ILE A 374 -4.41 -2.13 -9.40
C ILE A 374 -5.18 -3.23 -8.68
N GLU A 375 -4.84 -4.51 -8.90
CA GLU A 375 -5.40 -5.60 -8.10
C GLU A 375 -5.15 -5.39 -6.60
N SER A 376 -3.96 -4.93 -6.22
CA SER A 376 -3.62 -4.57 -4.84
C SER A 376 -4.47 -3.40 -4.33
N ILE A 377 -4.60 -2.30 -5.10
CA ILE A 377 -5.48 -1.16 -4.76
C ILE A 377 -6.94 -1.60 -4.59
N GLU A 378 -7.39 -2.53 -5.43
CA GLU A 378 -8.72 -3.13 -5.34
C GLU A 378 -8.86 -4.08 -4.16
N GLY A 379 -7.79 -4.34 -3.39
CA GLY A 379 -7.73 -5.18 -2.19
C GLY A 379 -7.61 -6.68 -2.49
N LYS A 380 -7.16 -7.06 -3.67
CA LYS A 380 -6.95 -8.45 -4.10
C LYS A 380 -5.47 -8.80 -3.99
N ARG A 381 -5.10 -10.03 -4.38
CA ARG A 381 -3.71 -10.40 -4.59
C ARG A 381 -3.17 -9.64 -5.78
N GLY A 382 -1.96 -9.10 -5.67
CA GLY A 382 -1.28 -8.38 -6.76
C GLY A 382 -0.79 -9.29 -7.89
N GLU A 383 -1.70 -10.04 -8.53
CA GLU A 383 -1.39 -10.86 -9.69
C GLU A 383 -1.62 -10.05 -10.98
N PRO A 384 -0.66 -10.03 -11.92
CA PRO A 384 -0.86 -9.31 -13.18
C PRO A 384 -2.09 -9.78 -13.94
N ARG A 385 -2.89 -8.84 -14.45
CA ARG A 385 -4.07 -9.14 -15.26
C ARG A 385 -3.68 -9.69 -16.62
N MET A 386 -4.47 -10.63 -17.14
CA MET A 386 -4.34 -11.02 -18.54
C MET A 386 -4.72 -9.86 -19.45
N ARG A 387 -3.88 -9.59 -20.44
CA ARG A 387 -4.11 -8.58 -21.48
C ARG A 387 -4.47 -9.29 -22.79
N PRO A 388 -5.45 -8.81 -23.57
CA PRO A 388 -6.33 -7.65 -23.35
C PRO A 388 -7.50 -7.90 -22.36
N PRO A 389 -8.18 -6.85 -21.83
CA PRO A 389 -8.03 -5.41 -22.16
C PRO A 389 -6.78 -4.75 -21.55
N TYR A 390 -6.37 -3.60 -22.10
CA TYR A 390 -5.31 -2.79 -21.51
C TYR A 390 -5.87 -1.89 -20.41
N ILE A 391 -5.06 -1.61 -19.38
CA ILE A 391 -5.40 -0.76 -18.23
C ILE A 391 -5.89 0.64 -18.64
N ALA A 392 -5.33 1.20 -19.71
CA ALA A 392 -5.76 2.49 -20.23
C ALA A 392 -7.21 2.50 -20.79
N GLN A 393 -7.81 1.33 -20.98
CA GLN A 393 -9.20 1.15 -21.44
C GLN A 393 -10.09 0.64 -20.30
N VAL A 394 -9.64 -0.42 -19.61
CA VAL A 394 -10.34 -1.02 -18.47
C VAL A 394 -9.30 -1.24 -17.38
N GLY A 395 -9.32 -0.30 -16.43
CA GLY A 395 -8.34 -0.12 -15.36
C GLY A 395 -8.42 -1.18 -14.30
#